data_AF-A0A314ZS56-F1
#
_entry.id   AF-A0A314ZS56-F1
#
_cell.length_a   1.000
_cell.length_b   1.000
_cell.length_c   1.000
_cell.angle_alpha   90.00
_cell.angle_beta   90.00
_cell.angle_gamma   90.00
#
_symmetry.space_group_name_H-M   'P 1'
#
loop_
_entity.id
_entity.type
_entity.pdbx_description
1 polymer ?
#
loop_
_entity_poly.entity_id
_entity_poly.type
_entity_poly.pdbx_seq_one_letter_code
_entity_poly.pdbx_strand_id
1 'polypeptide(L)'
;MKNMTNNKLKQLEDFIQSTGPVAILFSGGVDSSLLSVVSREVLGDKHICILLNSPLIPEYAVCRAKQTAHDYGLKLHILDIDPLEYENIRMNPRDRCYHCKKKVIEIARKYAASLGYTVIADGTNVSDTQTLRPGLAASREERILHPFVSANITKADIRQIAKQKDCDFWDLPSSACLASRIPYGEMLDVEKLGKIEQGEDILHRMGFLQCRMRLHDGGTLARIEVPAEQIPTAILKMDDLISHLKATGIKHVCLDLEGYRSGSMDET
;
A
#
# COMPACT_ATOMS: atom_id res chain seq x y z
N MET A 1 -24.46 14.81 -7.74
CA MET A 1 -23.21 14.19 -7.25
C MET A 1 -22.66 14.89 -6.01
N LYS A 2 -22.32 16.20 -6.03
CA LYS A 2 -21.80 16.93 -4.84
C LYS A 2 -22.63 16.73 -3.56
N ASN A 3 -23.96 16.85 -3.61
CA ASN A 3 -24.83 16.67 -2.43
C ASN A 3 -24.80 15.24 -1.85
N MET A 4 -24.60 14.22 -2.68
CA MET A 4 -24.54 12.82 -2.23
C MET A 4 -23.20 12.53 -1.56
N THR A 5 -22.10 13.01 -2.12
CA THR A 5 -20.75 12.90 -1.52
C THR A 5 -20.66 13.65 -0.19
N ASN A 6 -21.25 14.85 -0.09
CA ASN A 6 -21.30 15.59 1.17
C ASN A 6 -22.08 14.86 2.26
N ASN A 7 -23.18 14.18 1.90
CA ASN A 7 -23.94 13.36 2.85
C ASN A 7 -23.10 12.17 3.35
N LYS A 8 -22.40 11.47 2.45
CA LYS A 8 -21.49 10.37 2.84
C LYS A 8 -20.35 10.85 3.73
N LEU A 9 -19.75 12.00 3.42
CA LEU A 9 -18.73 12.61 4.27
C LEU A 9 -19.29 12.92 5.66
N LYS A 10 -20.50 13.48 5.73
CA LYS A 10 -21.15 13.77 7.02
C LYS A 10 -21.40 12.49 7.84
N GLN A 11 -21.86 11.42 7.19
CA GLN A 11 -22.02 10.11 7.85
C GLN A 11 -20.69 9.54 8.35
N LEU A 12 -19.61 9.71 7.58
CA LEU A 12 -18.27 9.32 8.01
C LEU A 12 -17.82 10.11 9.24
N GLU A 13 -18.00 11.43 9.23
CA GLU A 13 -17.68 12.30 10.36
C GLU A 13 -18.45 11.89 11.62
N ASP A 14 -19.77 11.69 11.51
CA ASP A 14 -20.62 11.28 12.63
C ASP A 14 -20.21 9.90 13.17
N PHE A 15 -19.86 8.95 12.29
CA PHE A 15 -19.36 7.64 12.69
C PHE A 15 -18.02 7.74 13.44
N ILE A 16 -17.07 8.50 12.92
CA ILE A 16 -15.77 8.74 13.58
C ILE A 16 -15.99 9.40 14.96
N GLN A 17 -16.85 10.41 15.04
CA GLN A 17 -17.16 11.10 16.29
C GLN A 17 -17.71 10.15 17.36
N SER A 18 -18.52 9.17 16.95
CA SER A 18 -19.14 8.19 17.85
C SER A 18 -18.19 7.08 18.35
N THR A 19 -17.03 6.90 17.71
CA THR A 19 -16.13 5.76 17.96
C THR A 19 -14.86 6.10 18.75
N GLY A 20 -14.50 7.39 18.86
CA GLY A 20 -13.17 7.81 19.33
C GLY A 20 -12.82 7.38 20.76
N PRO A 21 -11.53 7.52 21.18
CA PRO A 21 -10.31 7.80 20.38
C PRO A 21 -9.93 6.65 19.44
N VAL A 22 -9.28 6.95 18.29
CA VAL A 22 -8.97 5.94 17.25
C VAL A 22 -7.51 5.94 16.80
N ALA A 23 -6.95 4.74 16.65
CA ALA A 23 -5.68 4.51 15.97
C ALA A 23 -5.92 4.04 14.53
N ILE A 24 -5.33 4.69 13.54
CA ILE A 24 -5.53 4.38 12.13
C ILE A 24 -4.31 3.66 11.59
N LEU A 25 -4.52 2.48 10.99
CA LEU A 25 -3.48 1.81 10.21
C LEU A 25 -3.22 2.64 8.94
N PHE A 26 -2.04 3.25 8.90
CA PHE A 26 -1.68 4.27 7.93
C PHE A 26 -0.61 3.76 6.97
N SER A 27 -0.85 3.89 5.65
CA SER A 27 0.09 3.49 4.61
C SER A 27 0.58 4.65 3.74
N GLY A 28 0.06 5.87 3.95
CA GLY A 28 0.28 7.02 3.08
C GLY A 28 -0.46 6.97 1.74
N GLY A 29 -1.22 5.90 1.48
CA GLY A 29 -2.12 5.83 0.31
C GLY A 29 -3.37 6.70 0.50
N VAL A 30 -4.03 7.03 -0.62
CA VAL A 30 -5.20 7.94 -0.66
C VAL A 30 -6.29 7.58 0.37
N ASP A 31 -6.55 6.28 0.61
CA ASP A 31 -7.60 5.84 1.52
C ASP A 31 -7.23 6.12 2.99
N SER A 32 -6.05 5.65 3.44
CA SER A 32 -5.61 5.88 4.82
C SER A 32 -5.34 7.34 5.10
N SER A 33 -4.84 8.09 4.10
CA SER A 33 -4.59 9.52 4.23
C SER A 33 -5.88 10.31 4.38
N LEU A 34 -6.89 10.05 3.54
CA LEU A 34 -8.18 10.71 3.70
C LEU A 34 -8.82 10.37 5.05
N LEU A 35 -8.81 9.10 5.46
CA LEU A 35 -9.40 8.69 6.73
C LEU A 35 -8.73 9.41 7.91
N SER A 36 -7.41 9.56 7.86
CA SER A 36 -6.63 10.24 8.88
C SER A 36 -6.90 11.74 8.92
N VAL A 37 -7.00 12.39 7.75
CA VAL A 37 -7.36 13.81 7.64
C VAL A 37 -8.75 14.07 8.24
N VAL A 38 -9.76 13.29 7.84
CA VAL A 38 -11.13 13.45 8.38
C VAL A 38 -11.15 13.14 9.87
N SER A 39 -10.42 12.11 10.32
CA SER A 39 -10.35 11.76 11.74
C SER A 39 -9.68 12.86 12.58
N ARG A 40 -8.66 13.52 12.05
CA ARG A 40 -8.04 14.70 12.68
C ARG A 40 -9.04 15.85 12.80
N GLU A 41 -9.77 16.15 11.72
CA GLU A 41 -10.76 17.23 11.71
C GLU A 41 -11.89 17.01 12.72
N VAL A 42 -12.32 15.76 12.90
CA VAL A 42 -13.42 15.39 13.80
C VAL A 42 -12.95 15.23 15.25
N LEU A 43 -11.83 14.54 15.49
CA LEU A 43 -11.40 14.12 16.83
C LEU A 43 -10.28 14.98 17.43
N GLY A 44 -9.67 15.88 16.65
CA GLY A 44 -8.50 16.64 17.07
C GLY A 44 -7.37 15.70 17.51
N ASP A 45 -6.83 15.89 18.71
CA ASP A 45 -5.70 15.10 19.23
C ASP A 45 -6.05 13.66 19.64
N LYS A 46 -7.33 13.26 19.54
CA LYS A 46 -7.82 11.89 19.85
C LYS A 46 -7.72 10.94 18.65
N HIS A 47 -6.80 11.20 17.73
CA HIS A 47 -6.43 10.30 16.63
C HIS A 47 -4.91 10.10 16.61
N ILE A 48 -4.48 8.90 16.21
CA ILE A 48 -3.09 8.63 15.83
C ILE A 48 -3.04 7.83 14.53
N CYS A 49 -1.96 7.99 13.77
CA CYS A 49 -1.64 7.19 12.59
C CYS A 49 -0.51 6.24 12.94
N ILE A 50 -0.65 4.96 12.61
CA ILE A 50 0.39 3.94 12.83
C ILE A 50 0.83 3.40 11.48
N LEU A 51 2.08 3.67 11.11
CA LEU A 51 2.75 3.11 9.93
C LEU A 51 3.72 2.02 10.38
N LEU A 52 3.63 0.85 9.75
CA LEU A 52 4.58 -0.23 10.00
C LEU A 52 5.60 -0.24 8.89
N ASN A 53 6.83 0.14 9.21
CA ASN A 53 7.94 0.16 8.27
C ASN A 53 8.55 -1.24 8.16
N SER A 54 8.76 -1.72 6.93
CA SER A 54 9.30 -3.07 6.70
C SER A 54 9.96 -3.20 5.33
N PRO A 55 10.84 -4.20 5.12
CA PRO A 55 11.45 -4.49 3.82
C PRO A 55 10.44 -4.79 2.69
N LEU A 56 9.17 -5.02 3.04
CA LEU A 56 8.09 -5.28 2.08
C LEU A 56 7.49 -4.01 1.47
N ILE A 57 7.82 -2.84 2.03
CA ILE A 57 7.30 -1.53 1.64
C ILE A 57 8.46 -0.72 1.06
N PRO A 58 8.30 -0.15 -0.15
CA PRO A 58 9.34 0.70 -0.72
C PRO A 58 9.62 1.94 0.15
N GLU A 59 10.87 2.34 0.28
CA GLU A 59 11.30 3.50 1.06
C GLU A 59 10.62 4.79 0.57
N TYR A 60 10.45 4.95 -0.75
CA TYR A 60 9.74 6.11 -1.29
C TYR A 60 8.29 6.22 -0.76
N ALA A 61 7.64 5.09 -0.47
CA ALA A 61 6.29 5.06 0.06
C ALA A 61 6.28 5.47 1.55
N VAL A 62 7.30 5.05 2.31
CA VAL A 62 7.51 5.46 3.70
C VAL A 62 7.80 6.96 3.79
N CYS A 63 8.70 7.48 2.95
CA CYS A 63 8.99 8.91 2.84
C CYS A 63 7.74 9.72 2.50
N ARG A 64 6.94 9.25 1.54
CA ARG A 64 5.67 9.89 1.17
C ARG A 64 4.67 9.89 2.32
N ALA A 65 4.53 8.77 3.03
CA ALA A 65 3.65 8.68 4.18
C ALA A 65 4.06 9.66 5.29
N LYS A 66 5.37 9.80 5.56
CA LYS A 66 5.92 10.81 6.47
C LYS A 66 5.57 12.24 6.03
N GLN A 67 5.77 12.54 4.74
CA GLN A 67 5.45 13.85 4.16
C GLN A 67 3.96 14.18 4.29
N THR A 68 3.08 13.25 3.90
CA THR A 68 1.62 13.42 4.08
C THR A 68 1.25 13.60 5.55
N ALA A 69 1.85 12.86 6.47
CA ALA A 69 1.57 13.09 7.89
C ALA A 69 1.97 14.48 8.36
N HIS A 70 3.13 14.97 7.93
CA HIS A 70 3.59 16.32 8.22
C HIS A 70 2.64 17.39 7.66
N ASP A 71 2.33 17.33 6.35
CA ASP A 71 1.60 18.39 5.65
C ASP A 71 0.15 18.55 6.13
N TYR A 72 -0.45 17.47 6.60
CA TYR A 72 -1.82 17.47 7.12
C TYR A 72 -1.89 17.46 8.66
N GLY A 73 -0.75 17.60 9.35
CA GLY A 73 -0.67 17.65 10.81
C GLY A 73 -1.18 16.39 11.50
N LEU A 74 -0.92 15.22 10.91
CA LEU A 74 -1.31 13.91 11.44
C LEU A 74 -0.29 13.43 12.46
N LYS A 75 -0.78 12.89 13.58
CA LYS A 75 0.10 12.32 14.63
C LYS A 75 0.59 10.94 14.23
N LEU A 76 1.70 10.89 13.49
CA LEU A 76 2.28 9.66 12.96
C LEU A 76 3.24 8.98 13.93
N HIS A 77 3.02 7.68 14.14
CA HIS A 77 3.88 6.77 14.84
C HIS A 77 4.38 5.71 13.85
N ILE A 78 5.70 5.55 13.75
CA ILE A 78 6.33 4.58 12.86
C ILE A 78 6.89 3.45 13.71
N LEU A 79 6.53 2.22 13.37
CA LEU A 79 6.99 1.00 14.02
C LEU A 79 7.77 0.18 13.01
N ASP A 80 9.03 -0.12 13.29
CA ASP A 80 9.81 -1.03 12.46
C ASP A 80 9.43 -2.48 12.77
N ILE A 81 9.22 -3.26 11.72
CA ILE A 81 8.95 -4.69 11.77
C ILE A 81 9.74 -5.37 10.65
N ASP A 82 10.27 -6.56 10.93
CA ASP A 82 10.74 -7.46 9.90
C ASP A 82 9.74 -8.62 9.68
N PRO A 83 8.90 -8.57 8.63
CA PRO A 83 7.98 -9.64 8.30
C PRO A 83 8.68 -10.93 7.89
N LEU A 84 9.97 -10.88 7.53
CA LEU A 84 10.75 -12.05 7.10
C LEU A 84 11.13 -12.96 8.27
N GLU A 85 10.98 -12.50 9.52
CA GLU A 85 11.12 -13.33 10.72
C GLU A 85 9.98 -14.35 10.86
N TYR A 86 8.85 -14.13 10.17
CA TYR A 86 7.67 -15.01 10.26
C TYR A 86 7.59 -15.93 9.04
N GLU A 87 7.69 -17.24 9.27
CA GLU A 87 7.74 -18.24 8.20
C GLU A 87 6.51 -18.21 7.27
N ASN A 88 5.31 -18.00 7.83
CA ASN A 88 4.05 -17.85 7.08
C ASN A 88 3.97 -16.57 6.22
N ILE A 89 4.95 -15.68 6.33
CA ILE A 89 5.12 -14.52 5.46
C ILE A 89 6.32 -14.74 4.54
N ARG A 90 7.46 -15.14 5.11
CA ARG A 90 8.73 -15.37 4.41
C ARG A 90 8.61 -16.40 3.29
N MET A 91 7.83 -17.46 3.47
CA MET A 91 7.64 -18.50 2.44
C MET A 91 6.71 -18.07 1.30
N ASN A 92 6.22 -16.83 1.32
CA ASN A 92 5.39 -16.23 0.28
C ASN A 92 4.16 -17.07 -0.16
N PRO A 93 3.37 -17.66 0.76
CA PRO A 93 2.22 -18.45 0.36
C PRO A 93 1.14 -17.56 -0.29
N ARG A 94 0.15 -18.16 -0.98
CA ARG A 94 -0.95 -17.40 -1.61
C ARG A 94 -1.76 -16.57 -0.60
N ASP A 95 -1.82 -17.01 0.65
CA ASP A 95 -2.48 -16.32 1.76
C ASP A 95 -1.53 -15.40 2.56
N ARG A 96 -0.29 -15.12 2.09
CA ARG A 96 0.68 -14.23 2.75
C ARG A 96 0.05 -12.92 3.24
N CYS A 97 -0.81 -12.31 2.41
CA CYS A 97 -1.48 -11.05 2.75
C CYS A 97 -2.37 -11.15 4.01
N TYR A 98 -2.95 -12.31 4.29
CA TYR A 98 -3.70 -12.57 5.53
C TYR A 98 -2.74 -12.56 6.74
N HIS A 99 -1.66 -13.33 6.66
CA HIS A 99 -0.65 -13.43 7.72
C HIS A 99 0.04 -12.09 8.01
N CYS A 100 0.44 -11.36 6.96
CA CYS A 100 0.97 -10.00 7.07
C CYS A 100 -0.01 -9.08 7.79
N LYS A 101 -1.27 -9.07 7.37
CA LYS A 101 -2.28 -8.18 7.95
C LYS A 101 -2.57 -8.51 9.42
N LYS A 102 -2.65 -9.80 9.79
CA LYS A 102 -2.77 -10.22 11.19
C LYS A 102 -1.62 -9.71 12.04
N LYS A 103 -0.38 -9.90 11.59
CA LYS A 103 0.80 -9.46 12.32
C LYS A 103 0.85 -7.94 12.47
N VAL A 104 0.51 -7.22 11.40
CA VAL A 104 0.39 -5.75 11.40
C VAL A 104 -0.62 -5.28 12.45
N ILE A 105 -1.81 -5.90 12.48
CA ILE A 105 -2.86 -5.55 13.43
C ILE A 105 -2.44 -5.85 14.87
N GLU A 106 -1.83 -7.01 15.11
CA GLU A 106 -1.35 -7.42 16.44
C GLU A 106 -0.38 -6.38 17.02
N ILE A 107 0.65 -6.00 16.25
CA ILE A 107 1.68 -5.04 16.68
C ILE A 107 1.08 -3.65 16.88
N ALA A 108 0.30 -3.18 15.89
CA ALA A 108 -0.36 -1.88 15.98
C ALA A 108 -1.30 -1.80 17.18
N ARG A 109 -2.03 -2.89 17.50
CA ARG A 109 -2.93 -2.94 18.64
C ARG A 109 -2.20 -2.86 19.96
N LYS A 110 -1.11 -3.61 20.12
CA LYS A 110 -0.29 -3.57 21.33
C LYS A 110 0.27 -2.15 21.55
N TYR A 111 0.73 -1.51 20.49
CA TYR A 111 1.25 -0.15 20.54
C TYR A 111 0.15 0.90 20.79
N ALA A 112 -0.98 0.81 20.10
CA ALA A 112 -2.12 1.70 20.32
C ALA A 112 -2.63 1.61 21.77
N ALA A 113 -2.73 0.40 22.31
CA ALA A 113 -3.17 0.17 23.68
C ALA A 113 -2.23 0.79 24.73
N SER A 114 -0.90 0.78 24.50
CA SER A 114 0.04 1.43 25.42
C SER A 114 -0.09 2.96 25.43
N LEU A 115 -0.71 3.53 24.40
CA LEU A 115 -1.05 4.96 24.29
C LEU A 115 -2.50 5.27 24.68
N GLY A 116 -3.27 4.28 25.15
CA GLY A 116 -4.67 4.45 25.58
C GLY A 116 -5.71 4.36 24.45
N TYR A 117 -5.33 3.88 23.26
CA TYR A 117 -6.23 3.69 22.12
C TYR A 117 -6.71 2.23 22.07
N THR A 118 -8.02 2.01 22.23
CA THR A 118 -8.64 0.67 22.17
C THR A 118 -9.28 0.36 20.81
N VAL A 119 -9.53 1.40 20.01
CA VAL A 119 -10.16 1.30 18.69
C VAL A 119 -9.10 1.44 17.60
N ILE A 120 -9.13 0.51 16.64
CA ILE A 120 -8.26 0.54 15.46
C ILE A 120 -9.12 0.55 14.21
N ALA A 121 -8.79 1.43 13.28
CA ALA A 121 -9.46 1.56 11.99
C ALA A 121 -8.47 1.43 10.82
N ASP A 122 -8.97 1.08 9.64
CA ASP A 122 -8.21 1.17 8.39
C ASP A 122 -9.04 1.76 7.24
N GLY A 123 -8.36 2.04 6.13
CA GLY A 123 -8.95 2.65 4.93
C GLY A 123 -9.75 1.69 4.04
N THR A 124 -10.15 0.51 4.51
CA THR A 124 -11.00 -0.40 3.73
C THR A 124 -12.30 0.30 3.33
N ASN A 125 -12.65 0.26 2.05
CA ASN A 125 -13.84 0.91 1.49
C ASN A 125 -14.79 -0.09 0.82
N VAL A 126 -15.97 0.36 0.41
CA VAL A 126 -17.01 -0.51 -0.18
C VAL A 126 -16.52 -1.26 -1.42
N SER A 127 -15.70 -0.62 -2.26
CA SER A 127 -15.15 -1.23 -3.47
C SER A 127 -14.25 -2.43 -3.16
N ASP A 128 -13.56 -2.43 -2.01
CA ASP A 128 -12.71 -3.55 -1.60
C ASP A 128 -13.52 -4.78 -1.16
N THR A 129 -14.71 -4.58 -0.59
CA THR A 129 -15.57 -5.67 -0.11
C THR A 129 -16.15 -6.55 -1.21
N GLN A 130 -16.12 -6.05 -2.45
CA GLN A 130 -16.54 -6.79 -3.65
C GLN A 130 -15.45 -7.72 -4.18
N THR A 131 -14.24 -7.67 -3.61
CA THR A 131 -13.09 -8.46 -4.02
C THR A 131 -12.68 -9.45 -2.93
N LEU A 132 -12.32 -10.68 -3.32
CA LEU A 132 -11.82 -11.69 -2.38
C LEU A 132 -10.36 -11.35 -2.00
N ARG A 133 -10.17 -10.63 -0.89
CA ARG A 133 -8.84 -10.26 -0.39
C ARG A 133 -8.53 -11.00 0.93
N PRO A 134 -7.47 -11.83 0.99
CA PRO A 134 -7.07 -12.51 2.22
C PRO A 134 -6.88 -11.55 3.42
N GLY A 135 -6.32 -10.36 3.18
CA GLY A 135 -6.13 -9.35 4.22
C GLY A 135 -7.44 -8.83 4.82
N LEU A 136 -8.55 -8.81 4.07
CA LEU A 136 -9.84 -8.36 4.59
C LEU A 136 -10.44 -9.37 5.59
N ALA A 137 -10.18 -10.66 5.39
CA ALA A 137 -10.57 -11.70 6.36
C ALA A 137 -9.86 -11.47 7.70
N ALA A 138 -8.55 -11.20 7.68
CA ALA A 138 -7.78 -10.86 8.88
C ALA A 138 -8.34 -9.62 9.58
N SER A 139 -8.65 -8.53 8.85
CA SER A 139 -9.25 -7.33 9.45
C SER A 139 -10.58 -7.62 10.17
N ARG A 140 -11.44 -8.46 9.58
CA ARG A 140 -12.74 -8.83 10.17
C ARG A 140 -12.58 -9.65 11.45
N GLU A 141 -11.71 -10.66 11.43
CA GLU A 141 -11.42 -11.50 12.60
C GLU A 141 -10.86 -10.66 13.77
N GLU A 142 -9.97 -9.72 13.45
CA GLU A 142 -9.36 -8.83 14.43
C GLU A 142 -10.23 -7.61 14.78
N ARG A 143 -11.48 -7.54 14.28
CA ARG A 143 -12.43 -6.46 14.57
C ARG A 143 -11.88 -5.05 14.28
N ILE A 144 -11.17 -4.90 13.16
CA ILE A 144 -10.78 -3.58 12.66
C ILE A 144 -12.03 -2.82 12.21
N LEU A 145 -12.14 -1.56 12.61
CA LEU A 145 -13.20 -0.69 12.12
C LEU A 145 -12.92 -0.27 10.69
N HIS A 146 -13.98 -0.23 9.88
CA HIS A 146 -13.94 0.20 8.49
C HIS A 146 -14.88 1.40 8.29
N PRO A 147 -14.47 2.62 8.71
CA PRO A 147 -15.35 3.80 8.69
C PRO A 147 -15.94 4.11 7.32
N PHE A 148 -15.17 3.91 6.24
CA PHE A 148 -15.68 4.11 4.88
C PHE A 148 -16.77 3.09 4.50
N VAL A 149 -16.65 1.84 4.96
CA VAL A 149 -17.72 0.84 4.75
C VAL A 149 -18.98 1.25 5.52
N SER A 150 -18.84 1.68 6.78
CA SER A 150 -19.97 2.17 7.59
C SER A 150 -20.70 3.34 6.96
N ALA A 151 -19.97 4.24 6.28
CA ALA A 151 -20.53 5.41 5.58
C ALA A 151 -20.86 5.16 4.09
N ASN A 152 -20.83 3.90 3.63
CA ASN A 152 -21.07 3.51 2.25
C ASN A 152 -20.21 4.29 1.20
N ILE A 153 -18.96 4.56 1.55
CA ILE A 153 -17.98 5.28 0.76
C ILE A 153 -17.21 4.31 -0.13
N THR A 154 -17.21 4.57 -1.44
CA THR A 154 -16.47 3.83 -2.46
C THR A 154 -15.09 4.45 -2.70
N LYS A 155 -14.22 3.74 -3.43
CA LYS A 155 -12.92 4.29 -3.85
C LYS A 155 -13.04 5.58 -4.68
N ALA A 156 -14.09 5.68 -5.51
CA ALA A 156 -14.36 6.88 -6.31
C ALA A 156 -14.79 8.06 -5.41
N ASP A 157 -15.63 7.79 -4.40
CA ASP A 157 -16.01 8.80 -3.41
C ASP A 157 -14.79 9.31 -2.65
N ILE A 158 -13.86 8.43 -2.23
CA ILE A 158 -12.62 8.81 -1.54
C ILE A 158 -11.82 9.82 -2.37
N ARG A 159 -11.56 9.52 -3.64
CA ARG A 159 -10.82 10.43 -4.54
C ARG A 159 -11.55 11.76 -4.71
N GLN A 160 -12.88 11.72 -4.83
CA GLN A 160 -13.68 12.94 -4.95
C GLN A 160 -13.63 13.79 -3.68
N ILE A 161 -13.76 13.19 -2.49
CA ILE A 161 -13.68 13.88 -1.21
C ILE A 161 -12.28 14.47 -1.02
N ALA A 162 -11.23 13.68 -1.27
CA ALA A 162 -9.85 14.16 -1.19
C ALA A 162 -9.62 15.37 -2.12
N LYS A 163 -10.13 15.31 -3.36
CA LYS A 163 -10.06 16.43 -4.30
C LYS A 163 -10.86 17.66 -3.84
N GLN A 164 -12.02 17.46 -3.22
CA GLN A 164 -12.84 18.57 -2.68
C GLN A 164 -12.22 19.26 -1.47
N LYS A 165 -11.36 18.55 -0.73
CA LYS A 165 -10.59 19.06 0.41
C LYS A 165 -9.20 19.56 0.00
N ASP A 166 -8.99 19.74 -1.31
CA ASP A 166 -7.73 20.17 -1.92
C ASP A 166 -6.52 19.32 -1.50
N CYS A 167 -6.75 18.02 -1.23
CA CYS A 167 -5.68 17.13 -0.83
C CYS A 167 -4.83 16.73 -2.05
N ASP A 168 -3.56 17.09 -2.07
CA ASP A 168 -2.59 16.76 -3.13
C ASP A 168 -2.48 15.26 -3.43
N PHE A 169 -2.75 14.40 -2.45
CA PHE A 169 -2.69 12.95 -2.59
C PHE A 169 -3.90 12.32 -3.29
N TRP A 170 -4.88 13.10 -3.76
CA TRP A 170 -6.16 12.61 -4.29
C TRP A 170 -6.01 11.64 -5.48
N ASP A 171 -4.95 11.79 -6.28
CA ASP A 171 -4.67 10.94 -7.46
C ASP A 171 -3.47 10.02 -7.27
N LEU A 172 -3.06 9.76 -6.03
CA LEU A 172 -1.98 8.80 -5.79
C LEU A 172 -2.36 7.42 -6.35
N PRO A 173 -1.44 6.76 -7.07
CA PRO A 173 -1.63 5.38 -7.47
C PRO A 173 -1.56 4.46 -6.24
N SER A 174 -2.28 3.35 -6.29
CA SER A 174 -2.17 2.32 -5.26
C SER A 174 -0.76 1.73 -5.28
N SER A 175 -0.02 1.87 -4.17
CA SER A 175 1.25 1.18 -4.00
C SER A 175 0.99 -0.26 -3.59
N ALA A 176 1.67 -1.19 -4.27
CA ALA A 176 1.61 -2.61 -3.97
C ALA A 176 2.92 -3.04 -3.30
N CYS A 177 2.82 -3.92 -2.30
CA CYS A 177 3.94 -4.53 -1.59
C CYS A 177 4.98 -5.12 -2.56
N LEU A 178 6.28 -4.98 -2.23
CA LEU A 178 7.39 -5.50 -3.04
C LEU A 178 7.31 -7.03 -3.21
N ALA A 179 6.78 -7.77 -2.24
CA ALA A 179 6.56 -9.21 -2.36
C ALA A 179 5.65 -9.60 -3.54
N SER A 180 4.81 -8.69 -4.06
CA SER A 180 3.99 -8.99 -5.25
C SER A 180 4.80 -9.12 -6.54
N ARG A 181 6.11 -8.87 -6.49
CA ARG A 181 7.05 -9.03 -7.62
C ARG A 181 7.77 -10.38 -7.56
N ILE A 182 7.52 -11.18 -6.54
CA ILE A 182 8.12 -12.50 -6.33
C ILE A 182 7.00 -13.56 -6.44
N PRO A 183 7.20 -14.65 -7.22
CA PRO A 183 6.26 -15.76 -7.34
C PRO A 183 5.82 -16.34 -6.00
N TYR A 184 4.53 -16.67 -5.88
CA TYR A 184 4.04 -17.37 -4.70
C TYR A 184 4.80 -18.69 -4.48
N GLY A 185 5.06 -19.02 -3.23
CA GLY A 185 5.85 -20.20 -2.83
C GLY A 185 7.38 -19.99 -2.92
N GLU A 186 7.85 -18.92 -3.56
CA GLU A 186 9.27 -18.57 -3.53
C GLU A 186 9.60 -17.75 -2.27
N MET A 187 10.63 -18.17 -1.54
CA MET A 187 11.05 -17.50 -0.31
C MET A 187 11.42 -16.03 -0.58
N LEU A 188 10.85 -15.15 0.23
CA LEU A 188 11.22 -13.74 0.34
C LEU A 188 12.52 -13.60 1.11
N ASP A 189 13.38 -12.71 0.63
CA ASP A 189 14.60 -12.30 1.33
C ASP A 189 14.93 -10.84 1.01
N VAL A 190 15.80 -10.25 1.83
CA VAL A 190 16.18 -8.84 1.74
C VAL A 190 16.91 -8.53 0.43
N GLU A 191 17.68 -9.48 -0.11
CA GLU A 191 18.43 -9.28 -1.35
C GLU A 191 17.49 -9.12 -2.55
N LYS A 192 16.50 -10.01 -2.70
CA LYS A 192 15.48 -9.94 -3.75
C LYS A 192 14.65 -8.67 -3.64
N LEU A 193 14.19 -8.34 -2.44
CA LEU A 193 13.40 -7.13 -2.20
C LEU A 193 14.20 -5.87 -2.55
N GLY A 194 15.48 -5.82 -2.16
CA GLY A 194 16.39 -4.73 -2.50
C GLY A 194 16.64 -4.62 -4.00
N LYS A 195 16.82 -5.74 -4.72
CA LYS A 195 16.92 -5.74 -6.19
C LYS A 195 15.66 -5.16 -6.83
N ILE A 196 14.48 -5.59 -6.38
CA ILE A 196 13.19 -5.09 -6.90
C ILE A 196 13.09 -3.58 -6.71
N GLU A 197 13.35 -3.09 -5.50
CA GLU A 197 13.29 -1.68 -5.19
C GLU A 197 14.26 -0.86 -6.04
N GLN A 198 15.54 -1.26 -6.10
CA GLN A 198 16.55 -0.58 -6.91
C GLN A 198 16.18 -0.58 -8.40
N GLY A 199 15.65 -1.69 -8.92
CA GLY A 199 15.22 -1.79 -10.30
C GLY A 199 13.99 -0.95 -10.64
N GLU A 200 12.97 -0.95 -9.77
CA GLU A 200 11.81 -0.05 -9.94
C GLU A 200 12.22 1.42 -9.82
N ASP A 201 13.18 1.77 -8.96
CA ASP A 201 13.73 3.12 -8.88
C ASP A 201 14.50 3.54 -10.14
N ILE A 202 15.26 2.63 -10.76
CA ILE A 202 15.89 2.86 -12.06
C ILE A 202 14.80 3.16 -13.11
N LEU A 203 13.76 2.34 -13.17
CA LEU A 203 12.64 2.51 -14.11
C LEU A 203 11.92 3.85 -13.89
N HIS A 204 11.65 4.24 -12.65
CA HIS A 204 11.05 5.53 -12.32
C HIS A 204 11.93 6.70 -12.79
N ARG A 205 13.24 6.66 -12.54
CA ARG A 205 14.19 7.70 -13.02
C ARG A 205 14.25 7.79 -14.54
N MET A 206 13.97 6.69 -15.24
CA MET A 206 13.88 6.64 -16.70
C MET A 206 12.52 7.08 -17.26
N GLY A 207 11.57 7.46 -16.40
CA GLY A 207 10.26 7.99 -16.76
C GLY A 207 9.11 6.97 -16.76
N PHE A 208 9.35 5.73 -16.31
CA PHE A 208 8.30 4.71 -16.20
C PHE A 208 7.63 4.79 -14.83
N LEU A 209 6.68 5.73 -14.66
CA LEU A 209 6.02 5.97 -13.37
C LEU A 209 5.11 4.83 -12.90
N GLN A 210 4.58 4.04 -13.84
CA GLN A 210 3.76 2.86 -13.56
C GLN A 210 4.47 1.62 -14.07
N CYS A 211 5.42 1.10 -13.30
CA CYS A 211 6.17 -0.10 -13.68
C CYS A 211 6.14 -1.18 -12.60
N ARG A 212 6.47 -2.41 -13.00
CA ARG A 212 6.81 -3.49 -12.09
C ARG A 212 8.08 -4.17 -12.58
N MET A 213 8.99 -4.47 -11.67
CA MET A 213 10.09 -5.38 -11.95
C MET A 213 9.85 -6.69 -11.21
N ARG A 214 9.37 -7.71 -11.92
CA ARG A 214 9.13 -9.03 -11.34
C ARG A 214 10.39 -9.88 -11.41
N LEU A 215 10.70 -10.54 -10.31
CA LEU A 215 11.81 -11.47 -10.23
C LEU A 215 11.35 -12.89 -10.50
N HIS A 216 12.18 -13.64 -11.21
CA HIS A 216 12.02 -15.06 -11.47
C HIS A 216 13.38 -15.75 -11.30
N ASP A 217 13.36 -17.08 -11.31
CA ASP A 217 14.56 -17.94 -11.26
C ASP A 217 15.51 -17.54 -10.12
N GLY A 218 14.96 -17.52 -8.89
CA GLY A 218 15.72 -17.18 -7.68
C GLY A 218 16.21 -15.72 -7.63
N GLY A 219 15.60 -14.82 -8.41
CA GLY A 219 16.01 -13.42 -8.49
C GLY A 219 17.12 -13.13 -9.50
N THR A 220 17.33 -14.01 -10.48
CA THR A 220 18.32 -13.80 -11.55
C THR A 220 17.72 -13.31 -12.86
N LEU A 221 16.41 -13.47 -13.05
CA LEU A 221 15.67 -12.95 -14.19
C LEU A 221 14.74 -11.83 -13.73
N ALA A 222 14.86 -10.65 -14.34
CA ALA A 222 13.95 -9.53 -14.16
C ALA A 222 13.00 -9.43 -15.36
N ARG A 223 11.69 -9.58 -15.13
CA ARG A 223 10.63 -9.31 -16.09
C ARG A 223 10.05 -7.92 -15.80
N ILE A 224 10.26 -7.00 -16.72
CA ILE A 224 9.80 -5.61 -16.64
C ILE A 224 8.38 -5.53 -17.22
N GLU A 225 7.47 -4.92 -16.48
CA GLU A 225 6.13 -4.57 -16.93
C GLU A 225 5.98 -3.05 -16.90
N VAL A 226 5.66 -2.46 -18.04
CA VAL A 226 5.35 -1.03 -18.21
C VAL A 226 4.01 -0.91 -18.94
N PRO A 227 3.32 0.24 -18.90
CA PRO A 227 2.09 0.42 -19.66
C PRO A 227 2.33 0.13 -21.14
N ALA A 228 1.36 -0.45 -21.84
CA ALA A 228 1.53 -0.92 -23.22
C ALA A 228 2.02 0.20 -24.15
N GLU A 229 1.53 1.42 -23.93
CA GLU A 229 1.93 2.63 -24.64
C GLU A 229 3.40 3.05 -24.39
N GLN A 230 4.02 2.59 -23.31
CA GLN A 230 5.42 2.86 -22.98
C GLN A 230 6.38 1.75 -23.40
N ILE A 231 5.89 0.61 -23.94
CA ILE A 231 6.73 -0.47 -24.47
C ILE A 231 7.70 0.04 -25.56
N PRO A 232 7.28 0.84 -26.57
CA PRO A 232 8.21 1.38 -27.55
C PRO A 232 9.33 2.20 -26.92
N THR A 233 9.02 2.99 -25.89
CA THR A 233 10.01 3.78 -25.13
C THR A 233 11.00 2.88 -24.38
N ALA A 234 10.55 1.75 -23.82
CA ALA A 234 11.43 0.78 -23.17
C ALA A 234 12.39 0.14 -24.18
N ILE A 235 11.91 -0.21 -25.38
CA ILE A 235 12.73 -0.74 -26.48
C ILE A 235 13.80 0.27 -26.90
N LEU A 236 13.43 1.54 -27.08
CA LEU A 236 14.39 2.60 -27.44
C LEU A 236 15.46 2.84 -26.38
N LYS A 237 15.18 2.50 -25.11
CA LYS A 237 16.11 2.62 -23.97
C LYS A 237 16.71 1.27 -23.54
N MET A 238 16.68 0.24 -24.40
CA MET A 238 17.02 -1.13 -23.99
C MET A 238 18.45 -1.28 -23.45
N ASP A 239 19.43 -0.63 -24.07
CA ASP A 239 20.83 -0.75 -23.67
C ASP A 239 21.06 -0.18 -22.27
N ASP A 240 20.47 0.98 -21.99
CA ASP A 240 20.50 1.60 -20.67
C ASP A 240 19.78 0.74 -19.64
N LEU A 241 18.58 0.20 -19.95
CA LEU A 241 17.84 -0.68 -19.05
C LEU A 241 18.66 -1.93 -18.70
N ILE A 242 19.21 -2.59 -19.71
CA ILE A 242 20.02 -3.80 -19.52
C ILE A 242 21.25 -3.49 -18.68
N SER A 243 21.97 -2.42 -19.01
CA SER A 243 23.19 -2.02 -18.30
C SER A 243 22.92 -1.75 -16.81
N HIS A 244 21.96 -0.87 -16.51
CA HIS A 244 21.64 -0.48 -15.13
C HIS A 244 21.07 -1.65 -14.32
N LEU A 245 20.18 -2.46 -14.89
CA LEU A 245 19.58 -3.58 -14.16
C LEU A 245 20.58 -4.72 -13.93
N LYS A 246 21.45 -5.03 -14.89
CA LYS A 246 22.50 -6.03 -14.69
C LYS A 246 23.50 -5.62 -13.61
N ALA A 247 23.76 -4.32 -13.44
CA ALA A 247 24.59 -3.81 -12.35
C ALA A 247 24.02 -4.12 -10.94
N THR A 248 22.72 -4.42 -10.82
CA THR A 248 22.09 -4.86 -9.56
C THR A 248 22.22 -6.36 -9.28
N GLY A 249 22.92 -7.10 -10.16
CA GLY A 249 23.12 -8.55 -10.03
C GLY A 249 22.06 -9.40 -10.76
N ILE A 250 21.20 -8.78 -11.57
CA ILE A 250 20.30 -9.48 -12.49
C ILE A 250 21.10 -10.05 -13.67
N LYS A 251 20.82 -11.30 -14.08
CA LYS A 251 21.48 -11.96 -15.22
C LYS A 251 20.71 -11.74 -16.51
N HIS A 252 19.40 -11.86 -16.46
CA HIS A 252 18.51 -11.77 -17.62
C HIS A 252 17.47 -10.68 -17.42
N VAL A 253 17.33 -9.79 -18.41
CA VAL A 253 16.35 -8.72 -18.41
C VAL A 253 15.38 -8.98 -19.56
N CYS A 254 14.10 -9.09 -19.23
CA CYS A 254 13.02 -9.36 -20.15
C CYS A 254 11.98 -8.24 -20.07
N LEU A 255 11.35 -7.91 -21.19
CA LEU A 255 10.19 -7.03 -21.24
C LEU A 255 8.94 -7.87 -21.45
N ASP A 256 7.93 -7.69 -20.60
CA ASP A 256 6.63 -8.32 -20.77
C ASP A 256 5.86 -7.63 -21.91
N LEU A 257 5.55 -8.38 -22.96
CA LEU A 257 4.86 -7.87 -24.15
C LEU A 257 3.38 -7.60 -23.89
N GLU A 258 2.79 -8.19 -22.85
CA GLU A 258 1.43 -7.84 -22.42
C GLU A 258 1.38 -6.54 -21.62
N GLY A 259 2.55 -6.04 -21.20
CA GLY A 259 2.70 -4.82 -20.42
C GLY A 259 2.18 -4.94 -18.99
N TYR A 260 2.01 -3.79 -18.33
CA TYR A 260 1.52 -3.70 -16.97
C TYR A 260 0.04 -4.07 -16.88
N ARG A 261 -0.27 -5.11 -16.11
CA ARG A 261 -1.63 -5.53 -15.78
C ARG A 261 -1.78 -5.79 -14.28
N SER A 262 -2.90 -5.37 -13.71
CA SER A 262 -3.24 -5.73 -12.33
C SER A 262 -3.50 -7.23 -12.25
N GLY A 263 -2.92 -7.92 -11.27
CA GLY A 263 -3.13 -9.36 -11.07
C GLY A 263 -2.31 -10.28 -11.98
N SER A 264 -1.31 -9.79 -12.73
CA SER A 264 -0.49 -10.62 -13.61
C SER A 264 0.22 -11.82 -12.92
N MET A 265 0.43 -11.76 -11.60
CA MET A 265 0.99 -12.87 -10.82
C MET A 265 -0.04 -13.85 -10.26
N ASP A 266 -1.33 -13.56 -10.43
CA ASP A 266 -2.43 -14.41 -9.96
C ASP A 266 -2.91 -15.39 -11.06
N GLU A 267 -2.33 -15.32 -12.26
CA GLU A 267 -2.69 -16.16 -13.44
C GLU A 267 -2.06 -17.56 -13.43
N THR A 268 -1.15 -17.82 -12.49
CA THR A 268 -0.53 -19.12 -12.24
C THR A 268 -1.14 -19.81 -11.03
#